data_AF-A0A1Y1NFZ4-F1
#
_entry.id   AF-A0A1Y1NFZ4-F1
#
_cell.length_a   1.000
_cell.length_b   1.000
_cell.length_c   1.000
_cell.angle_alpha   90.00
_cell.angle_beta   90.00
_cell.angle_gamma   90.00
#
_symmetry.space_group_name_H-M   'P 1'
#
loop_
_entity.id
_entity.type
_entity.pdbx_description
1 polymer ?
#
loop_
_entity_poly.entity_id
_entity_poly.type
_entity_poly.pdbx_seq_one_letter_code
_entity_poly.pdbx_strand_id
1 'polypeptide(L)'
;ALDDTVKVWDLNAGRCIGILNGHTASVRTLQVEDNILATGSADATVRLWDLSRSSYDPHGNSYGKDEDEDEDAIAFENPNDQPIDPPEDSMNDCELYTLQAHVDEVTALHFRGDVLVSGSADKTIR
;
A
#
# COMPACT_ATOMS: atom_id res chain seq x y z
N ALA A 1 -8.86 -16.20 8.23
CA ALA A 1 -7.44 -15.87 8.40
C ALA A 1 -7.35 -14.38 8.71
N LEU A 2 -6.33 -13.94 9.44
CA LEU A 2 -6.04 -12.51 9.55
C LEU A 2 -5.30 -12.07 8.29
N ASP A 3 -5.60 -10.87 7.80
CA ASP A 3 -4.98 -10.30 6.60
C ASP A 3 -3.59 -9.74 6.96
N ASP A 4 -2.58 -10.10 6.18
CA ASP A 4 -1.19 -9.65 6.28
C ASP A 4 -0.88 -8.54 5.27
N THR A 5 -1.85 -8.14 4.45
CA THR A 5 -1.68 -7.09 3.43
C THR A 5 -2.18 -5.74 3.91
N VAL A 6 -1.62 -4.66 3.35
CA VAL A 6 -2.15 -3.30 3.52
C VAL A 6 -2.62 -2.78 2.18
N LYS A 7 -3.90 -2.41 2.08
CA LYS A 7 -4.50 -1.89 0.84
C LYS A 7 -4.60 -0.38 0.85
N VAL A 8 -4.20 0.24 -0.26
CA VAL A 8 -4.31 1.68 -0.49
C VAL A 8 -5.48 1.93 -1.44
N TRP A 9 -6.36 2.84 -1.05
CA TRP A 9 -7.59 3.14 -1.77
C TRP A 9 -7.58 4.58 -2.26
N ASP A 10 -7.91 4.79 -3.53
CA ASP A 10 -8.25 6.10 -4.05
C ASP A 10 -9.73 6.35 -3.80
N LEU A 11 -10.03 7.32 -2.92
CA LEU A 11 -11.39 7.67 -2.54
C LEU A 11 -12.12 8.46 -3.65
N ASN A 12 -11.40 9.11 -4.56
CA ASN A 12 -12.00 9.84 -5.66
C ASN A 12 -12.48 8.87 -6.75
N ALA A 13 -11.68 7.86 -7.05
CA ALA A 13 -12.03 6.80 -7.99
C ALA A 13 -12.85 5.67 -7.35
N GLY A 14 -12.88 5.58 -6.02
CA GLY A 14 -13.58 4.53 -5.28
C GLY A 14 -13.01 3.13 -5.48
N ARG A 15 -11.70 3.00 -5.79
CA ARG A 15 -11.04 1.72 -6.07
C ARG A 15 -9.74 1.54 -5.31
N CYS A 16 -9.34 0.28 -5.13
CA CYS A 16 -8.02 -0.07 -4.64
C CYS A 16 -6.98 0.31 -5.70
N ILE A 17 -5.97 1.09 -5.31
CA ILE A 17 -4.88 1.49 -6.20
C ILE A 17 -3.60 0.70 -5.94
N GLY A 18 -3.49 0.01 -4.81
CA GLY A 18 -2.45 -1.00 -4.65
C GLY A 18 -2.45 -1.69 -3.31
N ILE A 19 -1.57 -2.67 -3.23
CA ILE A 19 -1.46 -3.61 -2.12
C ILE A 19 0.01 -3.64 -1.70
N LEU A 20 0.26 -3.27 -0.46
CA LEU A 20 1.57 -3.33 0.18
C LEU A 20 1.69 -4.72 0.82
N ASN A 21 2.48 -5.56 0.16
CA ASN A 21 2.76 -6.93 0.57
C ASN A 21 4.11 -7.00 1.28
N GLY A 22 4.24 -7.91 2.27
CA GLY A 22 5.53 -8.20 2.89
C GLY A 22 5.45 -8.60 4.36
N HIS A 23 4.40 -8.20 5.07
CA HIS A 23 4.18 -8.77 6.40
C HIS A 23 3.89 -10.26 6.30
N THR A 24 4.38 -11.02 7.28
CA THR A 24 4.22 -12.49 7.32
C THR A 24 3.14 -12.93 8.30
N ALA A 25 2.50 -11.96 8.96
CA ALA A 25 1.40 -12.14 9.89
C ALA A 25 0.52 -10.89 9.89
N SER A 26 -0.60 -10.97 10.62
CA SER A 26 -1.60 -9.91 10.74
C SER A 26 -0.99 -8.53 10.99
N VAL A 27 -1.34 -7.56 10.15
CA VAL A 27 -1.07 -6.15 10.45
C VAL A 27 -1.98 -5.71 11.60
N ARG A 28 -1.41 -5.06 12.62
CA ARG A 28 -2.12 -4.72 13.87
C ARG A 28 -2.29 -3.22 14.06
N THR A 29 -1.34 -2.44 13.57
CA THR A 29 -1.31 -0.99 13.76
C THR A 29 -0.69 -0.32 12.54
N LEU A 30 -1.12 0.90 12.28
CA LEU A 30 -0.58 1.74 11.23
C LEU A 30 -0.53 3.19 11.70
N GLN A 31 0.42 3.95 11.17
CA GLN A 31 0.38 5.40 11.22
C GLN A 31 0.95 5.99 9.94
N VAL A 32 0.42 7.13 9.55
CA VAL A 32 0.84 7.89 8.37
C VAL A 32 1.33 9.25 8.82
N GLU A 33 2.39 9.74 8.20
CA GLU A 33 2.79 11.14 8.23
C GLU A 33 3.29 11.53 6.84
N ASP A 34 2.73 12.60 6.29
CA ASP A 34 2.94 13.02 4.90
C ASP A 34 2.72 11.86 3.90
N ASN A 35 3.78 11.42 3.22
CA ASN A 35 3.75 10.31 2.26
C ASN A 35 4.29 9.00 2.85
N ILE A 36 4.71 9.00 4.12
CA ILE A 36 5.31 7.83 4.74
C ILE A 36 4.27 7.12 5.60
N LEU A 37 4.08 5.84 5.31
CA LEU A 37 3.24 4.93 6.07
C LEU A 37 4.15 4.01 6.89
N ALA A 38 3.91 3.90 8.19
CA ALA A 38 4.50 2.91 9.07
C ALA A 38 3.44 1.88 9.47
N THR A 39 3.76 0.59 9.36
CA THR A 39 2.85 -0.52 9.68
C THR A 39 3.51 -1.48 10.65
N GLY A 40 2.80 -1.86 11.71
CA GLY A 40 3.27 -2.79 12.73
C GLY A 40 2.45 -4.08 12.68
N SER A 41 3.13 -5.22 12.77
CA SER A 41 2.52 -6.54 12.59
C SER A 41 2.78 -7.49 13.76
N ALA A 42 1.97 -8.55 13.79
CA ALA A 42 2.18 -9.71 14.63
C ALA A 42 3.45 -10.52 14.26
N ASP A 43 4.10 -10.22 13.13
CA ASP A 43 5.41 -10.78 12.77
C ASP A 43 6.58 -10.12 13.51
N ALA A 44 6.28 -9.27 14.50
CA ALA A 44 7.22 -8.49 15.31
C ALA A 44 8.05 -7.45 14.54
N THR A 45 7.68 -7.17 13.29
CA THR A 45 8.33 -6.15 12.46
C THR A 45 7.51 -4.87 12.34
N VAL A 46 8.23 -3.78 12.09
CA VAL A 46 7.65 -2.54 11.59
C VAL A 46 8.15 -2.30 10.18
N ARG A 47 7.23 -2.07 9.23
CA ARG A 47 7.55 -1.76 7.85
C ARG A 47 7.22 -0.30 7.56
N LEU A 48 8.11 0.36 6.82
CA LEU A 48 7.91 1.73 6.33
C LEU A 48 7.72 1.71 4.82
N TRP A 49 6.77 2.50 4.35
CA TRP A 49 6.37 2.57 2.96
C TRP A 49 6.31 4.03 2.50
N ASP A 50 6.74 4.31 1.28
CA ASP A 50 6.59 5.59 0.62
C ASP A 50 5.39 5.55 -0.34
N LEU A 51 4.30 6.19 0.08
CA LEU A 51 3.07 6.29 -0.70
C LEU A 51 3.22 7.22 -1.92
N SER A 52 4.27 8.05 -2.02
CA SER A 52 4.52 8.84 -3.23
C SER A 52 4.95 7.96 -4.42
N ARG A 53 5.49 6.78 -4.13
CA ARG A 53 5.89 5.77 -5.12
C ARG A 53 4.73 4.86 -5.52
N SER A 54 3.57 5.05 -4.91
CA SER A 54 2.37 4.23 -5.10
C SER A 54 1.61 4.54 -6.40
N SER A 55 2.31 5.05 -7.41
CA SER A 55 1.78 5.45 -8.72
C SER A 55 1.23 4.23 -9.46
N TYR A 56 -0.06 3.95 -9.29
CA TYR A 56 -0.80 3.03 -10.13
C TYR A 56 -1.37 3.82 -11.31
N ASP A 57 -0.86 3.55 -12.52
CA ASP A 57 -1.48 3.94 -13.77
C ASP A 57 -2.33 2.76 -14.28
N PRO A 58 -3.67 2.80 -14.11
CA PRO A 58 -4.55 1.76 -14.64
C PRO A 58 -4.55 1.72 -16.17
N HIS A 59 -4.07 2.78 -16.82
CA HIS A 59 -4.09 2.94 -18.27
C HIS A 59 -2.70 2.72 -18.88
N GLY A 60 -1.96 1.74 -18.37
CA GLY A 60 -0.65 1.33 -18.89
C GLY A 60 -0.59 1.38 -20.41
N ASN A 61 -0.01 2.47 -20.93
CA ASN A 61 0.46 2.67 -22.29
C ASN A 61 -0.34 1.99 -23.43
N SER A 62 -1.63 2.29 -23.60
CA SER A 62 -2.34 2.09 -24.87
C SER A 62 -2.18 3.32 -25.78
N TYR A 63 -0.94 3.76 -26.00
CA TYR A 63 -0.59 4.57 -27.17
C TYR A 63 0.09 3.67 -28.20
N GLY A 64 -0.68 2.71 -28.72
CA GLY A 64 -0.55 2.37 -30.13
C GLY A 64 -1.21 3.49 -30.91
N LYS A 65 -0.49 4.61 -31.11
CA LYS A 65 -0.82 5.57 -32.17
C LYS A 65 -0.53 4.87 -33.50
N ASP A 66 -1.45 4.00 -33.92
CA ASP A 66 -1.65 3.83 -35.35
C ASP A 66 -2.58 4.99 -35.74
N GLU A 67 -1.95 6.00 -36.32
CA GLU A 67 -2.61 7.08 -37.03
C GLU A 67 -3.49 6.43 -38.09
N ASP A 68 -4.80 6.46 -37.94
CA ASP A 68 -5.77 6.57 -39.04
C ASP A 68 -7.18 6.80 -38.46
N GLU A 69 -7.65 8.02 -38.71
CA GLU A 69 -9.02 8.46 -39.01
C GLU A 69 -10.23 7.90 -38.23
N ASP A 70 -11.00 8.88 -37.72
CA ASP A 70 -12.44 8.83 -37.47
C ASP A 70 -12.97 7.78 -36.47
N GLU A 71 -13.27 8.23 -35.26
CA GLU A 71 -14.62 8.10 -34.69
C GLU A 71 -14.68 8.68 -33.26
N ASP A 72 -15.81 9.29 -32.95
CA ASP A 72 -16.24 9.68 -31.61
C ASP A 72 -16.24 8.47 -30.65
N ALA A 73 -15.08 8.08 -30.15
CA ALA A 73 -14.94 7.02 -29.14
C ALA A 73 -14.54 7.63 -27.80
N ILE A 74 -15.45 8.41 -27.21
CA ILE A 74 -15.57 8.45 -25.75
C ILE A 74 -16.00 7.04 -25.33
N ALA A 75 -15.01 6.16 -25.13
CA ALA A 75 -15.20 4.86 -24.52
C ALA A 75 -15.70 5.11 -23.09
N PHE A 76 -17.01 5.22 -22.94
CA PHE A 76 -17.66 5.09 -21.65
C PHE A 76 -17.26 3.70 -21.14
N GLU A 77 -16.48 3.68 -20.07
CA GLU A 77 -16.10 2.45 -19.35
C GLU A 77 -17.34 1.57 -19.25
N ASN A 78 -17.24 0.34 -19.77
CA ASN A 78 -18.33 -0.61 -19.76
C ASN A 78 -18.74 -0.82 -18.29
N PRO A 79 -20.00 -0.52 -17.90
CA PRO A 79 -20.43 -0.60 -16.51
C PRO A 79 -20.40 -2.03 -15.93
N ASN A 80 -20.14 -3.04 -16.76
CA ASN A 80 -19.93 -4.43 -16.36
C ASN A 80 -18.44 -4.80 -16.19
N ASP A 81 -17.50 -3.93 -16.57
CA ASP A 81 -16.08 -4.21 -16.34
C ASP A 81 -15.81 -4.10 -14.85
N GLN A 82 -15.38 -5.22 -14.26
CA GLN A 82 -14.96 -5.22 -12.86
C GLN A 82 -13.71 -4.33 -12.73
N PRO A 83 -13.60 -3.55 -11.65
CA PRO A 83 -12.35 -2.89 -11.31
C PRO A 83 -11.23 -3.94 -11.34
N ILE A 84 -10.23 -3.75 -12.19
CA ILE A 84 -9.07 -4.61 -12.21
C ILE A 84 -8.35 -4.34 -10.90
N ASP A 85 -8.37 -5.31 -9.99
CA ASP A 85 -7.58 -5.22 -8.78
C ASP A 85 -6.11 -5.05 -9.19
N PRO A 86 -5.39 -4.11 -8.58
CA PRO A 86 -3.99 -3.88 -8.89
C PRO A 86 -3.21 -5.19 -8.70
N PRO A 87 -2.28 -5.54 -9.60
CA PRO A 87 -1.51 -6.77 -9.47
C PRO A 87 -0.75 -6.78 -8.13
N GLU A 88 -0.55 -7.98 -7.56
CA GLU A 88 0.03 -8.17 -6.23
C GLU A 88 1.41 -7.52 -6.07
N ASP A 89 2.16 -7.36 -7.17
CA ASP A 89 3.48 -6.73 -7.19
C ASP A 89 3.47 -5.21 -7.45
N SER A 90 2.30 -4.60 -7.61
CA SER A 90 2.15 -3.19 -8.04
C SER A 90 2.78 -2.17 -7.09
N MET A 91 2.99 -2.50 -5.81
CA MET A 91 3.55 -1.59 -4.81
C MET A 91 4.79 -2.13 -4.09
N ASN A 92 5.48 -3.14 -4.64
CA ASN A 92 6.74 -3.63 -4.04
C ASN A 92 7.81 -2.53 -3.94
N ASP A 93 7.81 -1.58 -4.89
CA ASP A 93 8.72 -0.44 -4.89
C ASP A 93 8.41 0.60 -3.79
N CYS A 94 7.27 0.51 -3.12
CA CYS A 94 6.92 1.43 -2.04
C CYS A 94 7.65 1.08 -0.74
N GLU A 95 8.18 -0.13 -0.56
CA GLU A 95 8.89 -0.50 0.66
C GLU A 95 10.18 0.32 0.82
N LEU A 96 10.33 0.97 1.97
CA LEU A 96 11.55 1.68 2.35
C LEU A 96 12.43 0.83 3.28
N TYR A 97 11.87 0.44 4.42
CA TYR A 97 12.61 -0.27 5.47
C TYR A 97 11.72 -1.29 6.17
N THR A 98 12.29 -2.47 6.44
CA THR A 98 11.77 -3.42 7.40
C THR A 98 12.64 -3.39 8.65
N LEU A 99 12.03 -3.05 9.78
CA LEU A 99 12.66 -3.03 11.10
C LEU A 99 12.29 -4.30 11.86
N GLN A 100 13.30 -5.07 12.26
CA GLN A 100 13.15 -6.12 13.27
C GLN A 100 13.00 -5.47 14.64
N ALA A 101 11.82 -4.90 14.86
CA ALA A 101 11.54 -4.00 15.96
C ALA A 101 11.47 -4.76 17.29
N HIS A 102 10.71 -5.85 17.34
CA HIS A 102 10.37 -6.54 18.58
C HIS A 102 10.56 -8.06 18.48
N VAL A 103 10.33 -8.76 19.59
CA VAL A 103 10.33 -10.25 19.63
C VAL A 103 8.90 -10.80 19.67
N ASP A 104 7.91 -9.93 19.83
CA ASP A 104 6.47 -10.25 19.85
C ASP A 104 5.68 -9.15 19.13
N GLU A 105 4.36 -9.32 18.98
CA GLU A 105 3.52 -8.46 18.14
C GLU A 105 3.67 -6.96 18.44
N VAL A 106 3.75 -6.15 17.38
CA VAL A 106 3.72 -4.69 17.50
C VAL A 106 2.28 -4.26 17.76
N THR A 107 2.05 -3.59 18.88
CA THR A 107 0.70 -3.22 19.37
C THR A 107 0.43 -1.73 19.31
N ALA A 108 1.48 -0.90 19.25
CA ALA A 108 1.37 0.54 19.15
C ALA A 108 2.47 1.11 18.26
N LEU A 109 2.11 2.13 17.48
CA LEU A 109 3.04 2.93 16.67
C LEU A 109 2.77 4.41 16.86
N HIS A 110 3.84 5.19 16.94
CA HIS A 110 3.80 6.63 16.82
C HIS A 110 4.99 7.11 15.98
N PHE A 111 4.72 7.87 14.94
CA PHE A 111 5.64 8.33 13.93
C PHE A 111 5.49 9.84 13.77
N ARG A 112 6.59 10.55 13.95
CA ARG A 112 6.66 12.01 13.84
C ARG A 112 8.05 12.45 13.41
N GLY A 113 8.13 13.08 12.24
CA GLY A 113 9.36 13.48 11.59
C GLY A 113 10.28 12.29 11.34
N ASP A 114 11.44 12.31 11.98
CA ASP A 114 12.46 11.26 11.93
C ASP A 114 12.37 10.27 13.11
N VAL A 115 11.36 10.42 13.97
CA VAL A 115 11.20 9.60 15.17
C VAL A 115 10.02 8.66 15.01
N LEU A 116 10.30 7.37 15.17
CA LEU A 116 9.32 6.30 15.27
C LEU A 116 9.45 5.65 16.65
N VAL A 117 8.35 5.54 17.38
CA VAL A 117 8.24 4.83 18.65
C VAL A 117 7.29 3.66 18.47
N SER A 118 7.72 2.47 18.89
CA SER A 118 6.92 1.25 18.80
C SER A 118 6.76 0.58 20.16
N GLY A 119 5.54 0.11 20.45
CA GLY A 119 5.23 -0.70 21.63
C GLY A 119 4.85 -2.13 21.24
N SER A 120 5.23 -3.11 22.05
CA SER A 120 4.99 -4.54 21.76
C SER A 120 4.47 -5.32 22.96
N ALA A 121 3.82 -6.45 22.66
CA ALA A 121 3.46 -7.47 23.64
C ALA A 121 4.69 -8.07 24.36
N ASP A 122 5.91 -7.89 23.83
CA ASP A 122 7.17 -8.29 24.46
C ASP A 122 7.53 -7.48 25.72
N LYS A 123 6.66 -6.54 26.11
CA LYS A 123 6.78 -5.64 27.27
C LYS A 123 7.86 -4.57 27.10
N THR A 124 8.27 -4.29 25.87
CA THR A 124 9.23 -3.22 25.56
C THR A 124 8.59 -2.13 24.71
N ILE A 125 9.17 -0.93 24.83
CA ILE A 125 8.93 0.21 23.96
C ILE A 125 10.29 0.57 23.36
N ARG A 126 10.34 0.82 22.06
CA ARG A 126 11.55 1.17 21.33
C ARG A 126 11.37 2.46 20.57
#